data_AF-A0A0G1RVF6-F1
#
_entry.id   AF-A0A0G1RVF6-F1
#
_cell.length_a   1.000
_cell.length_b   1.000
_cell.length_c   1.000
_cell.angle_alpha   90.00
_cell.angle_beta   90.00
_cell.angle_gamma   90.00
#
_symmetry.space_group_name_H-M   'P 1'
#
loop_
_entity.id
_entity.type
_entity.pdbx_description
1 polymer ?
#
loop_
_entity_poly.entity_id
_entity_poly.type
_entity_poly.pdbx_seq_one_letter_code
_entity_poly.pdbx_strand_id
1 'polypeptide(L)'
;MTLPVLLNSLLLIFAVAFSFYWRENPELSKFSLQLTALLILFYLFHDLLLRHHKSNIKYQNISKAIIYTILTLLLVLSTGGLDSPLLFLLYLLLFGLSLFLMPLVSFITSLALVGFFLINSAPLTNSQLVNLFSLIFMAPLALIFGTQYIRLLEGKNRIKVLKHQAKILNQTISDEESTTLIWLSIEFHNKIDQAMDIVSQLTTNLSRIPYHQREKLNQLYQDLKKLAQSGKKLQQTIDQATDE
;
A
#
# COMPACT_ATOMS: atom_id res chain seq x y z
N MET A 1 16.81 10.43 -13.54
CA MET A 1 15.60 11.29 -13.50
C MET A 1 14.55 10.64 -14.40
N THR A 2 13.36 10.29 -13.90
CA THR A 2 12.34 9.68 -14.77
C THR A 2 11.71 10.78 -15.64
N LEU A 3 11.52 10.53 -16.94
CA LEU A 3 10.86 11.44 -17.89
C LEU A 3 9.62 12.18 -17.33
N PRO A 4 8.69 11.52 -16.58
CA PRO A 4 7.55 12.21 -15.98
C PRO A 4 7.92 13.27 -14.92
N VAL A 5 9.04 13.13 -14.21
CA VAL A 5 9.47 14.12 -13.20
C VAL A 5 9.91 15.40 -13.86
N LEU A 6 10.66 15.30 -14.96
CA LEU A 6 11.11 16.46 -15.73
C LEU A 6 9.91 17.23 -16.28
N LEU A 7 8.95 16.54 -16.91
CA LEU A 7 7.75 17.17 -17.44
C LEU A 7 6.93 17.86 -16.34
N ASN A 8 6.66 17.17 -15.23
CA ASN A 8 5.87 17.72 -14.13
C ASN A 8 6.55 18.93 -13.49
N SER A 9 7.87 18.88 -13.32
CA SER A 9 8.64 20.00 -12.76
C SER A 9 8.61 21.20 -13.72
N LEU A 10 8.77 20.97 -15.02
CA LEU A 10 8.71 22.04 -16.03
C LEU A 10 7.33 22.70 -16.08
N LEU A 11 6.25 21.91 -16.03
CA LEU A 11 4.88 22.43 -15.98
C LEU A 11 4.63 23.27 -14.72
N LEU A 12 5.15 22.86 -13.56
CA LEU A 12 4.99 23.64 -12.33
C LEU A 12 5.86 24.89 -12.31
N ILE A 13 7.07 24.85 -12.87
CA ILE A 13 7.88 26.07 -13.10
C ILE A 13 7.11 27.04 -14.00
N PHE A 14 6.48 26.54 -15.06
CA PHE A 14 5.65 27.37 -15.93
C PHE A 14 4.44 27.96 -15.18
N ALA A 15 3.80 27.18 -14.30
CA ALA A 15 2.71 27.67 -13.46
C ALA A 15 3.15 28.79 -12.50
N VAL A 16 4.34 28.66 -11.90
CA VAL A 16 4.95 29.69 -11.07
C VAL A 16 5.24 30.93 -11.91
N ALA A 17 5.95 30.77 -13.04
CA ALA A 17 6.28 31.87 -13.94
C ALA A 17 5.05 32.62 -14.44
N PHE A 18 4.00 31.88 -14.84
CA PHE A 18 2.73 32.44 -15.27
C PHE A 18 2.07 33.30 -14.18
N SER A 19 2.12 32.86 -12.92
CA SER A 19 1.51 33.61 -11.82
C SER A 19 2.26 34.91 -11.52
N PHE A 20 3.60 34.90 -11.61
CA PHE A 20 4.41 36.12 -11.48
C PHE A 20 4.18 37.08 -12.65
N TYR A 21 4.19 36.56 -13.88
CA TYR A 21 3.88 37.32 -15.09
C TYR A 21 2.48 37.96 -15.01
N TRP A 22 1.47 37.23 -14.51
CA TRP A 22 0.13 37.77 -14.33
C TRP A 22 0.10 38.95 -13.37
N ARG A 23 0.87 38.88 -12.28
CA ARG A 23 0.93 39.94 -11.26
C ARG A 23 1.64 41.20 -11.77
N GLU A 24 2.76 41.03 -12.48
CA GLU A 24 3.57 42.15 -12.97
C GLU A 24 2.85 43.02 -14.01
N ASN A 25 1.91 42.43 -14.76
CA ASN A 25 1.15 43.17 -15.75
C ASN A 25 -0.02 43.95 -15.08
N PRO A 26 0.01 45.30 -15.08
CA PRO A 26 -0.96 46.12 -14.34
C PRO A 26 -2.39 46.02 -14.88
N GLU A 27 -2.58 45.68 -16.15
CA GLU A 27 -3.90 45.45 -16.73
C GLU A 27 -4.49 44.08 -16.36
N LEU A 28 -3.64 43.06 -16.23
CA LEU A 28 -4.05 41.69 -15.88
C LEU A 28 -4.28 41.53 -14.37
N SER A 29 -3.53 42.24 -13.53
CA SER A 29 -3.64 42.12 -12.08
C SER A 29 -5.00 42.57 -11.54
N LYS A 30 -5.68 43.51 -12.22
CA LYS A 30 -7.07 43.92 -11.93
C LYS A 30 -8.06 42.76 -12.03
N PHE A 31 -7.75 41.77 -12.86
CA PHE A 31 -8.57 40.58 -13.08
C PHE A 31 -8.15 39.37 -12.24
N SER A 32 -7.27 39.56 -11.25
CA SER A 32 -6.79 38.44 -10.41
C SER A 32 -7.94 37.72 -9.71
N LEU A 33 -8.92 38.46 -9.18
CA LEU A 33 -10.08 37.87 -8.51
C LEU A 33 -10.93 37.03 -9.47
N GLN A 34 -11.16 37.54 -10.69
CA GLN A 34 -11.92 36.87 -11.74
C GLN A 34 -11.19 35.61 -12.21
N LEU A 35 -9.86 35.66 -12.36
CA LEU A 35 -9.05 34.50 -12.71
C LEU A 35 -9.10 33.44 -11.60
N THR A 36 -8.97 33.83 -10.32
CA THR A 36 -9.11 32.91 -9.19
C THR A 36 -10.48 32.24 -9.18
N ALA A 37 -11.56 33.01 -9.37
CA ALA A 37 -12.91 32.48 -9.44
C ALA A 37 -13.07 31.49 -10.61
N LEU A 38 -12.55 31.82 -11.79
CA LEU A 38 -12.58 30.95 -12.96
C LEU A 38 -11.80 29.65 -12.72
N LEU A 39 -10.63 29.72 -12.08
CA LEU A 39 -9.83 28.54 -11.74
C LEU A 39 -10.56 27.61 -10.75
N ILE A 40 -11.27 28.16 -9.76
CA ILE A 40 -12.09 27.38 -8.83
C ILE A 40 -13.23 26.70 -9.59
N LEU A 41 -13.89 27.43 -10.49
CA LEU A 41 -14.98 26.91 -11.32
C LEU A 41 -14.47 25.76 -12.20
N PHE A 42 -13.33 25.96 -12.88
CA PHE A 42 -12.69 24.95 -13.70
C PHE A 42 -12.29 23.71 -12.88
N TYR A 43 -11.76 23.91 -11.66
CA TYR A 43 -11.46 22.82 -10.75
C TYR A 43 -12.70 21.98 -10.40
N LEU A 44 -13.81 22.63 -10.04
CA LEU A 44 -15.05 21.93 -9.68
C LEU A 44 -15.64 21.17 -10.88
N PHE A 45 -15.65 21.78 -12.06
CA PHE A 45 -16.11 21.11 -13.28
C PHE A 45 -15.22 19.92 -13.64
N HIS A 46 -13.90 20.10 -13.57
CA HIS A 46 -12.94 19.04 -13.86
C HIS A 46 -13.13 17.85 -12.90
N ASP A 47 -13.28 18.09 -11.59
CA ASP A 47 -13.49 17.01 -10.62
C ASP A 47 -14.84 16.29 -10.80
N LEU A 48 -15.88 17.02 -11.20
CA LEU A 48 -17.20 16.46 -11.48
C LEU A 48 -17.22 15.61 -12.77
N LEU A 49 -16.55 16.06 -13.84
CA LEU A 49 -16.51 15.37 -15.12
C LEU A 49 -15.65 14.09 -15.07
N LEU A 50 -14.54 14.13 -14.32
CA LEU A 50 -13.58 13.03 -14.26
C LEU A 50 -13.85 12.01 -13.15
N ARG A 51 -14.84 12.26 -12.28
CA ARG A 51 -15.29 11.31 -11.25
C ARG A 51 -15.67 9.93 -11.80
N HIS A 52 -16.10 9.86 -13.06
CA HIS A 52 -16.54 8.63 -13.72
C HIS A 52 -15.43 7.88 -14.49
N HIS A 53 -14.25 8.48 -14.70
CA HIS A 53 -13.21 7.89 -15.54
C HIS A 53 -11.95 7.54 -14.72
N LYS A 54 -11.88 6.29 -14.22
CA LYS A 54 -10.77 5.74 -13.42
C LYS A 54 -9.42 5.62 -14.16
N SER A 55 -9.39 5.84 -15.48
CA SER A 55 -8.24 5.45 -16.30
C SER A 55 -7.00 6.37 -16.17
N ASN A 56 -7.10 7.58 -15.61
CA ASN A 56 -6.01 8.58 -15.74
C ASN A 56 -5.62 9.31 -14.44
N ILE A 57 -5.52 8.57 -13.33
CA ILE A 57 -5.20 9.10 -11.98
C ILE A 57 -3.91 9.96 -11.97
N LYS A 58 -2.88 9.59 -12.75
CA LYS A 58 -1.62 10.35 -12.81
C LYS A 58 -1.79 11.75 -13.42
N TYR A 59 -2.58 11.88 -14.49
CA TYR A 59 -2.84 13.16 -15.16
C TYR A 59 -3.78 14.05 -14.34
N GLN A 60 -4.68 13.44 -13.56
CA GLN A 60 -5.54 14.16 -12.61
C GLN A 60 -4.73 14.81 -11.48
N ASN A 61 -3.68 14.15 -10.98
CA ASN A 61 -2.86 14.71 -9.91
C ASN A 61 -2.04 15.93 -10.36
N ILE A 62 -1.46 15.91 -11.57
CA ILE A 62 -0.66 17.04 -12.07
C ILE A 62 -1.53 18.25 -12.44
N SER A 63 -2.70 18.03 -13.05
CA SER A 63 -3.63 19.12 -13.40
C SER A 63 -4.12 19.84 -12.15
N LYS A 64 -4.51 19.09 -11.11
CA LYS A 64 -4.85 19.64 -9.79
C LYS A 64 -3.68 20.41 -9.17
N ALA A 65 -2.47 19.88 -9.24
CA ALA A 65 -1.28 20.55 -8.71
C ALA A 65 -1.00 21.90 -9.41
N ILE A 66 -1.16 21.97 -10.73
CA ILE A 66 -1.00 23.23 -11.50
C ILE A 66 -2.04 24.25 -11.04
N ILE A 67 -3.32 23.87 -10.99
CA ILE A 67 -4.40 24.76 -10.58
C ILE A 67 -4.17 25.28 -9.16
N TYR A 68 -3.85 24.39 -8.21
CA TYR A 68 -3.57 24.79 -6.83
C TYR A 68 -2.35 25.70 -6.72
N THR A 69 -1.30 25.45 -7.51
CA THR A 69 -0.10 26.29 -7.52
C THR A 69 -0.43 27.70 -7.99
N ILE A 70 -1.13 27.83 -9.12
CA ILE A 70 -1.52 29.14 -9.66
C ILE A 70 -2.45 29.86 -8.70
N LEU A 71 -3.47 29.17 -8.19
CA LEU A 71 -4.46 29.75 -7.27
C LEU A 71 -3.80 30.26 -5.98
N THR A 72 -2.95 29.43 -5.37
CA THR A 72 -2.26 29.78 -4.13
C THR A 72 -1.31 30.95 -4.34
N LEU A 73 -0.55 30.92 -5.44
CA LEU A 73 0.43 31.94 -5.73
C LEU A 73 -0.25 33.28 -6.07
N LEU A 74 -1.33 33.28 -6.86
CA LEU A 74 -2.14 34.47 -7.12
C LEU A 74 -2.67 35.09 -5.82
N LEU A 75 -3.22 34.29 -4.92
CA LEU A 75 -3.70 34.77 -3.62
C LEU A 75 -2.57 35.42 -2.82
N VAL A 76 -1.46 34.71 -2.62
CA VAL A 76 -0.32 35.19 -1.84
C VAL A 76 0.29 36.45 -2.44
N LEU A 77 0.45 36.49 -3.76
CA LEU A 77 0.96 37.66 -4.48
C LEU A 77 0.00 38.85 -4.36
N SER A 78 -1.32 38.63 -4.44
CA SER A 78 -2.31 39.70 -4.30
C SER A 78 -2.38 40.30 -2.90
N THR A 79 -2.07 39.52 -1.86
CA THR A 79 -2.15 39.94 -0.44
C THR A 79 -0.82 40.37 0.16
N GLY A 80 0.21 40.64 -0.66
CA GLY A 80 1.48 41.21 -0.20
C GLY A 80 2.73 40.33 -0.42
N GLY A 81 2.61 39.20 -1.11
CA GLY A 81 3.77 38.36 -1.47
C GLY A 81 4.49 37.78 -0.25
N LEU A 82 5.73 38.20 -0.01
CA LEU A 82 6.58 37.67 1.06
C LEU A 82 6.19 38.15 2.47
N ASP A 83 5.49 39.28 2.58
CA ASP A 83 4.92 39.77 3.86
C ASP A 83 3.45 39.36 4.04
N SER A 84 2.93 38.56 3.11
CA SER A 84 1.55 38.13 3.15
C SER A 84 1.29 37.23 4.37
N PRO A 85 0.20 37.46 5.14
CA PRO A 85 -0.20 36.53 6.19
C PRO A 85 -0.58 35.15 5.63
N LEU A 86 -0.83 35.05 4.32
CA LEU A 86 -1.15 33.80 3.62
C LEU A 86 0.09 33.06 3.13
N LEU A 87 1.31 33.51 3.43
CA LEU A 87 2.53 32.83 2.95
C LEU A 87 2.61 31.36 3.41
N PHE A 88 2.00 31.01 4.55
CA PHE A 88 1.91 29.62 5.00
C PHE A 88 1.21 28.68 4.00
N LEU A 89 0.34 29.20 3.14
CA LEU A 89 -0.29 28.42 2.07
C LEU A 89 0.76 27.91 1.06
N LEU A 90 1.86 28.64 0.81
CA LEU A 90 2.95 28.16 -0.03
C LEU A 90 3.71 27.02 0.65
N TYR A 91 3.91 27.09 1.96
CA TYR A 91 4.50 25.97 2.72
C TYR A 91 3.61 24.73 2.65
N LEU A 92 2.30 24.91 2.82
CA LEU A 92 1.32 23.83 2.69
C LEU A 92 1.27 23.29 1.26
N LEU A 93 1.36 24.14 0.25
CA LEU A 93 1.41 23.76 -1.16
C LEU A 93 2.63 22.87 -1.44
N LEU A 94 3.84 23.31 -1.04
CA LEU A 94 5.07 22.52 -1.22
C LEU A 94 4.95 21.17 -0.51
N PHE A 95 4.44 21.17 0.73
CA PHE A 95 4.20 19.93 1.46
C PHE A 95 3.22 19.00 0.72
N GLY A 96 2.10 19.55 0.24
CA GLY A 96 1.11 18.82 -0.55
C GLY A 96 1.68 18.28 -1.85
N LEU A 97 2.47 19.07 -2.58
CA LEU A 97 3.13 18.64 -3.82
C LEU A 97 4.07 17.46 -3.58
N SER A 98 4.78 17.43 -2.45
CA SER A 98 5.64 16.29 -2.10
C SER A 98 4.87 15.01 -1.76
N LEU A 99 3.64 15.13 -1.24
CA LEU A 99 2.78 13.99 -0.93
C LEU A 99 2.01 13.47 -2.16
N PHE A 100 1.44 14.38 -2.96
CA PHE A 100 0.62 14.03 -4.13
C PHE A 100 1.44 13.71 -5.36
N LEU A 101 2.64 14.28 -5.47
CA LEU A 101 3.62 14.02 -6.53
C LEU A 101 4.88 13.43 -5.91
N MET A 102 6.00 13.52 -6.63
CA MET A 102 7.29 13.08 -6.15
C MET A 102 7.98 14.21 -5.37
N PRO A 103 8.66 13.90 -4.26
CA PRO A 103 9.42 14.87 -3.48
C PRO A 103 10.34 15.79 -4.24
N LEU A 104 11.03 15.25 -5.26
CA LEU A 104 11.96 16.00 -6.08
C LEU A 104 11.27 17.15 -6.84
N VAL A 105 10.00 16.96 -7.24
CA VAL A 105 9.21 17.99 -7.93
C VAL A 105 8.92 19.16 -7.00
N SER A 106 8.57 18.88 -5.73
CA SER A 106 8.38 19.93 -4.73
C SER A 106 9.66 20.71 -4.46
N PHE A 107 10.81 20.03 -4.43
CA PHE A 107 12.10 20.69 -4.24
C PHE A 107 12.43 21.65 -5.39
N ILE A 108 12.27 21.19 -6.63
CA ILE A 108 12.48 22.04 -7.81
C ILE A 108 11.51 23.23 -7.81
N THR A 109 10.24 23.00 -7.46
CA THR A 109 9.22 24.06 -7.38
C THR A 109 9.55 25.09 -6.31
N SER A 110 10.04 24.66 -5.13
CA SER A 110 10.51 25.56 -4.07
C SER A 110 11.67 26.44 -4.55
N LEU A 111 12.62 25.85 -5.29
CA LEU A 111 13.78 26.58 -5.79
C LEU A 111 13.37 27.59 -6.87
N ALA A 112 12.41 27.23 -7.72
CA ALA A 112 11.80 28.14 -8.67
C ALA A 112 11.08 29.31 -7.96
N LEU A 113 10.26 29.03 -6.95
CA LEU A 113 9.58 30.08 -6.17
C LEU A 113 10.57 31.07 -5.58
N VAL A 114 11.63 30.59 -4.94
CA VAL A 114 12.70 31.42 -4.37
C VAL A 114 13.35 32.27 -5.46
N GLY A 115 13.70 31.66 -6.60
CA GLY A 115 14.28 32.38 -7.74
C GLY A 115 13.37 33.51 -8.25
N PHE A 116 12.09 33.24 -8.46
CA PHE A 116 11.15 34.25 -8.94
C PHE A 116 10.88 35.36 -7.91
N PHE A 117 10.81 35.05 -6.61
CA PHE A 117 10.67 36.06 -5.57
C PHE A 117 11.93 36.95 -5.47
N LEU A 118 13.13 36.39 -5.63
CA LEU A 118 14.37 37.17 -5.64
C LEU A 118 14.43 38.15 -6.82
N ILE A 119 13.98 37.72 -8.01
CA ILE A 119 13.97 38.56 -9.21
C ILE A 119 12.94 39.69 -9.10
N ASN A 120 11.74 39.39 -8.58
CA ASN A 120 10.59 40.29 -8.67
C ASN A 120 10.28 41.08 -7.39
N SER A 121 10.97 40.83 -6.28
CA SER A 121 10.68 41.48 -4.99
C SER A 121 11.91 42.09 -4.31
N ALA A 122 13.06 42.15 -4.98
CA ALA A 122 14.24 42.85 -4.46
C ALA A 122 14.05 44.39 -4.52
N PRO A 123 14.51 45.16 -3.50
CA PRO A 123 15.30 44.74 -2.34
C PRO A 123 14.46 44.13 -1.20
N LEU A 124 14.99 43.07 -0.59
CA LEU A 124 14.30 42.31 0.45
C LEU A 124 14.61 42.83 1.85
N THR A 125 13.61 42.84 2.74
CA THR A 125 13.80 43.09 4.17
C THR A 125 14.29 41.83 4.90
N ASN A 126 14.85 41.99 6.10
CA ASN A 126 15.33 40.87 6.90
C ASN A 126 14.22 39.82 7.20
N SER A 127 12.96 40.25 7.38
CA SER A 127 11.82 39.35 7.59
C SER A 127 11.51 38.53 6.33
N GLN A 128 11.53 39.17 5.16
CA GLN A 128 11.29 38.50 3.87
C GLN A 128 12.37 37.48 3.53
N LEU A 129 13.63 37.75 3.90
CA LEU A 129 14.73 36.81 3.80
C LEU A 129 14.48 35.54 4.64
N VAL A 130 14.04 35.69 5.89
CA VAL A 130 13.68 34.55 6.76
C VAL A 130 12.54 33.73 6.15
N ASN A 131 11.52 34.38 5.60
CA ASN A 131 10.39 33.72 4.95
C ASN A 131 10.82 32.93 3.70
N LEU A 132 11.76 33.47 2.91
CA LEU A 132 12.36 32.81 1.75
C LEU A 132 13.21 31.60 2.14
N PHE A 133 14.08 31.74 3.15
CA PHE A 133 14.88 30.62 3.64
C PHE A 133 13.98 29.50 4.17
N SER A 134 12.91 29.85 4.89
CA SER A 134 11.93 28.88 5.37
C SER A 134 11.27 28.09 4.23
N LEU A 135 11.06 28.73 3.08
CA LEU A 135 10.52 28.08 1.88
C LEU A 135 11.48 26.99 1.36
N ILE A 136 12.78 27.29 1.32
CA ILE A 136 13.83 26.32 0.96
C ILE A 136 13.87 25.16 1.94
N PHE A 137 13.77 25.43 3.25
CA PHE A 137 13.79 24.39 4.29
C PHE A 137 12.53 23.50 4.29
N MET A 138 11.41 24.01 3.78
CA MET A 138 10.20 23.20 3.65
C MET A 138 10.36 22.08 2.60
N ALA A 139 11.21 22.29 1.59
CA ALA A 139 11.45 21.31 0.54
C ALA A 139 12.13 20.00 0.99
N PRO A 140 13.27 20.01 1.73
CA PRO A 140 13.86 18.79 2.26
C PRO A 140 12.97 18.13 3.31
N LEU A 141 12.26 18.90 4.14
CA LEU A 141 11.27 18.37 5.07
C LEU A 141 10.18 17.59 4.32
N ALA A 142 9.60 18.20 3.30
CA ALA A 142 8.58 17.56 2.49
C ALA A 142 9.11 16.28 1.83
N LEU A 143 10.40 16.22 1.46
CA LEU A 143 11.02 15.02 0.91
C LEU A 143 11.14 13.88 1.91
N ILE A 144 11.60 14.18 3.13
CA ILE A 144 11.67 13.18 4.20
C ILE A 144 10.28 12.64 4.48
N PHE A 145 9.27 13.51 4.67
CA PHE A 145 7.91 13.07 4.95
C PHE A 145 7.28 12.28 3.79
N GLY A 146 7.51 12.70 2.54
CA GLY A 146 7.01 11.99 1.36
C GLY A 146 7.59 10.58 1.25
N THR A 147 8.89 10.40 1.45
CA THR A 147 9.52 9.07 1.40
C THR A 147 9.03 8.15 2.52
N GLN A 148 8.85 8.67 3.74
CA GLN A 148 8.30 7.88 4.85
C GLN A 148 6.85 7.48 4.59
N TYR A 149 6.04 8.36 4.01
CA TYR A 149 4.67 8.05 3.63
C TYR A 149 4.59 6.92 2.60
N ILE A 150 5.43 6.95 1.56
CA ILE A 150 5.51 5.87 0.55
C ILE A 150 5.92 4.54 1.19
N ARG A 151 6.92 4.54 2.07
CA ARG A 151 7.36 3.33 2.80
C ARG A 151 6.23 2.74 3.65
N LEU A 152 5.45 3.59 4.31
CA LEU A 152 4.27 3.14 5.08
C LEU A 152 3.20 2.52 4.19
N LEU A 153 2.99 3.06 3.00
CA LEU A 153 2.02 2.54 2.03
C LEU A 153 2.44 1.16 1.50
N GLU A 154 3.72 0.98 1.18
CA GLU A 154 4.28 -0.31 0.80
C GLU A 154 4.18 -1.33 1.94
N GLY A 155 4.47 -0.92 3.17
CA GLY A 155 4.31 -1.75 4.36
C GLY A 155 2.89 -2.26 4.53
N LYS A 156 1.88 -1.38 4.38
CA LYS A 156 0.45 -1.78 4.43
C LYS A 156 0.08 -2.78 3.34
N ASN A 157 0.57 -2.61 2.12
CA ASN A 157 0.31 -3.55 1.02
C ASN A 157 0.95 -4.93 1.30
N ARG A 158 2.18 -4.97 1.80
CA ARG A 158 2.84 -6.23 2.19
C ARG A 158 2.07 -6.94 3.30
N ILE A 159 1.63 -6.20 4.34
CA ILE A 159 0.81 -6.75 5.43
C ILE A 159 -0.50 -7.35 4.88
N LYS A 160 -1.14 -6.71 3.91
CA LYS A 160 -2.37 -7.23 3.29
C LYS A 160 -2.13 -8.54 2.53
N VAL A 161 -1.04 -8.62 1.76
CA VAL A 161 -0.66 -9.84 1.03
C VAL A 161 -0.32 -10.97 2.00
N LEU A 162 0.48 -10.69 3.03
CA LEU A 162 0.84 -11.67 4.06
C LEU A 162 -0.39 -12.19 4.81
N LYS A 163 -1.33 -11.30 5.17
CA LYS A 163 -2.60 -11.70 5.80
C LYS A 163 -3.44 -12.61 4.89
N HIS A 164 -3.42 -12.37 3.58
CA HIS A 164 -4.13 -13.21 2.63
C HIS A 164 -3.47 -14.58 2.47
N GLN A 165 -2.14 -14.63 2.40
CA GLN A 165 -1.38 -15.89 2.36
C GLN A 165 -1.58 -16.72 3.63
N ALA A 166 -1.51 -16.09 4.81
CA ALA A 166 -1.79 -16.76 6.08
C ALA A 166 -3.22 -17.35 6.12
N LYS A 167 -4.21 -16.63 5.57
CA LYS A 167 -5.58 -17.14 5.47
C LYS A 167 -5.68 -18.36 4.55
N ILE A 168 -5.04 -18.32 3.38
CA ILE A 168 -5.04 -19.46 2.44
C ILE A 168 -4.35 -20.66 3.08
N LEU A 169 -3.19 -20.44 3.71
CA LEU A 169 -2.43 -21.50 4.37
C LEU A 169 -3.26 -22.17 5.47
N ASN A 170 -3.91 -21.39 6.34
CA ASN A 170 -4.77 -21.95 7.39
C ASN A 170 -5.94 -22.75 6.82
N GLN A 171 -6.50 -22.31 5.68
CA GLN A 171 -7.59 -23.03 5.02
C GLN A 171 -7.09 -24.35 4.41
N THR A 172 -5.92 -24.36 3.77
CA THR A 172 -5.29 -25.58 3.25
C THR A 172 -4.93 -26.57 4.35
N ILE A 173 -4.40 -26.09 5.49
CA ILE A 173 -4.12 -26.94 6.66
C ILE A 173 -5.42 -27.58 7.17
N SER A 174 -6.50 -26.80 7.31
CA SER A 174 -7.80 -27.31 7.77
C SER A 174 -8.42 -28.34 6.81
N ASP A 175 -8.25 -28.15 5.50
CA ASP A 175 -8.71 -29.11 4.48
C ASP A 175 -7.88 -30.42 4.51
N GLU A 176 -6.55 -30.32 4.67
CA GLU A 176 -5.65 -31.47 4.82
C GLU A 176 -5.93 -32.26 6.11
N GLU A 177 -6.17 -31.58 7.22
CA GLU A 177 -6.57 -32.17 8.50
C GLU A 177 -7.87 -32.94 8.36
N SER A 178 -8.92 -32.31 7.83
CA SER A 178 -10.22 -32.94 7.62
C SER A 178 -10.10 -34.20 6.76
N THR A 179 -9.32 -34.13 5.68
CA THR A 179 -9.07 -35.27 4.79
C THR A 179 -8.31 -36.40 5.50
N THR A 180 -7.29 -36.05 6.28
CA THR A 180 -6.47 -37.03 7.02
C THR A 180 -7.26 -37.70 8.13
N LEU A 181 -8.07 -36.95 8.87
CA LEU A 181 -8.94 -37.49 9.92
C LEU A 181 -10.04 -38.39 9.35
N ILE A 182 -10.67 -37.99 8.24
CA ILE A 182 -11.65 -38.82 7.53
C ILE A 182 -11.00 -40.13 7.04
N TRP A 183 -9.84 -40.03 6.38
CA TRP A 183 -9.12 -41.21 5.91
C TRP A 183 -8.74 -42.15 7.04
N LEU A 184 -8.23 -41.60 8.15
CA LEU A 184 -7.77 -42.38 9.29
C LEU A 184 -8.96 -43.02 10.05
N SER A 185 -10.08 -42.31 10.20
CA SER A 185 -11.28 -42.82 10.87
C SER A 185 -12.03 -43.85 10.02
N ILE A 186 -12.08 -43.69 8.70
CA ILE A 186 -12.94 -44.51 7.84
C ILE A 186 -12.12 -45.58 7.11
N GLU A 187 -11.09 -45.21 6.37
CA GLU A 187 -10.38 -46.19 5.54
C GLU A 187 -9.40 -47.03 6.36
N PHE A 188 -8.57 -46.38 7.18
CA PHE A 188 -7.51 -47.05 7.91
C PHE A 188 -8.06 -48.03 8.96
N HIS A 189 -8.99 -47.57 9.82
CA HIS A 189 -9.59 -48.43 10.83
C HIS A 189 -10.35 -49.62 10.21
N ASN A 190 -11.20 -49.37 9.21
CA ASN A 190 -11.94 -50.46 8.55
C ASN A 190 -11.00 -51.49 7.90
N LYS A 191 -9.91 -51.07 7.24
CA LYS A 191 -8.94 -52.00 6.63
C LYS A 191 -8.18 -52.81 7.67
N ILE A 192 -7.86 -52.21 8.82
CA ILE A 192 -7.19 -52.88 9.93
C ILE A 192 -8.11 -53.91 10.58
N ASP A 193 -9.37 -53.55 10.81
CA ASP A 193 -10.37 -54.46 11.37
C ASP A 193 -10.64 -55.64 10.42
N GLN A 194 -10.77 -55.38 9.11
CA GLN A 194 -10.85 -56.44 8.09
C GLN A 194 -9.61 -57.35 8.09
N ALA A 195 -8.42 -56.78 8.19
CA ALA A 195 -7.19 -57.57 8.25
C ALA A 195 -7.12 -58.42 9.53
N MET A 196 -7.54 -57.88 10.68
CA MET A 196 -7.63 -58.62 11.94
C MET A 196 -8.64 -59.76 11.85
N ASP A 197 -9.82 -59.52 11.27
CA ASP A 197 -10.85 -60.54 11.09
C ASP A 197 -10.36 -61.67 10.19
N ILE A 198 -9.70 -61.35 9.06
CA ILE A 198 -9.10 -62.37 8.18
C ILE A 198 -8.05 -63.18 8.95
N VAL A 199 -7.17 -62.53 9.72
CA VAL A 199 -6.15 -63.22 10.52
C VAL A 199 -6.78 -64.09 11.62
N SER A 200 -7.87 -63.64 12.24
CA SER A 200 -8.66 -64.38 13.24
C SER A 200 -9.36 -65.60 12.63
N GLN A 201 -9.96 -65.45 11.44
CA GLN A 201 -10.57 -66.54 10.68
C GLN A 201 -9.53 -67.59 10.23
N LEU A 202 -8.33 -67.14 9.84
CA LEU A 202 -7.22 -68.03 9.51
C LEU A 202 -6.68 -68.77 10.73
N THR A 203 -6.66 -68.13 11.90
CA THR A 203 -6.21 -68.77 13.16
C THR A 203 -7.24 -69.71 13.76
N THR A 204 -8.55 -69.50 13.51
CA THR A 204 -9.65 -70.36 13.97
C THR A 204 -9.85 -71.62 13.13
N ASN A 205 -9.40 -71.64 11.86
CA ASN A 205 -9.31 -72.85 11.02
C ASN A 205 -8.11 -73.76 11.43
N LEU A 206 -8.06 -74.13 12.72
CA LEU A 206 -6.97 -74.79 13.42
C LEU A 206 -6.51 -76.13 12.84
N SER A 207 -7.33 -76.80 12.03
CA SER A 207 -7.14 -78.22 11.70
C SER A 207 -6.09 -78.52 10.61
N ARG A 208 -5.51 -77.50 9.94
CA ARG A 208 -4.61 -77.68 8.78
C ARG A 208 -3.29 -76.90 8.82
N ILE A 209 -3.02 -76.12 9.86
CA ILE A 209 -1.90 -75.16 9.85
C ILE A 209 -0.72 -75.67 10.70
N PRO A 210 0.51 -75.77 10.15
CA PRO A 210 1.72 -76.13 10.88
C PRO A 210 2.03 -75.18 12.04
N TYR A 211 2.60 -75.71 13.14
CA TYR A 211 2.92 -74.95 14.37
C TYR A 211 3.71 -73.64 14.11
N HIS A 212 4.69 -73.67 13.21
CA HIS A 212 5.52 -72.51 12.85
C HIS A 212 4.76 -71.39 12.10
N GLN A 213 3.67 -71.71 11.40
CA GLN A 213 2.84 -70.71 10.72
C GLN A 213 1.86 -70.04 11.70
N ARG A 214 1.47 -70.76 12.75
CA ARG A 214 0.61 -70.27 13.82
C ARG A 214 1.27 -69.17 14.64
N GLU A 215 2.57 -69.31 14.90
CA GLU A 215 3.36 -68.28 15.59
C GLU A 215 3.49 -67.00 14.76
N LYS A 216 3.75 -67.12 13.46
CA LYS A 216 3.78 -65.97 12.53
C LYS A 216 2.43 -65.26 12.40
N LEU A 217 1.32 -66.01 12.36
CA LEU A 217 -0.04 -65.45 12.35
C LEU A 217 -0.37 -64.69 13.65
N ASN A 218 0.05 -65.22 14.80
CA ASN A 218 -0.09 -64.52 16.08
C ASN A 218 0.76 -63.24 16.13
N GLN A 219 1.99 -63.27 15.61
CA GLN A 219 2.82 -62.06 15.48
C GLN A 219 2.15 -61.01 14.57
N LEU A 220 1.64 -61.43 13.40
CA LEU A 220 0.92 -60.55 12.48
C LEU A 220 -0.32 -59.91 13.14
N TYR A 221 -1.09 -60.67 13.92
CA TYR A 221 -2.22 -60.13 14.68
C TYR A 221 -1.79 -59.08 15.72
N GLN A 222 -0.70 -59.33 16.44
CA GLN A 222 -0.14 -58.37 17.40
C GLN A 222 0.38 -57.11 16.72
N ASP A 223 0.98 -57.24 15.54
CA ASP A 223 1.48 -56.12 14.75
C ASP A 223 0.33 -55.27 14.19
N LEU A 224 -0.73 -55.90 13.69
CA LEU A 224 -1.97 -55.21 13.29
C LEU A 224 -2.60 -54.45 14.47
N LYS A 225 -2.56 -55.03 15.68
CA LYS A 225 -3.06 -54.38 16.90
C LYS A 225 -2.25 -53.17 17.30
N LYS A 226 -0.91 -53.26 17.22
CA LYS A 226 -0.04 -52.11 17.43
C LYS A 226 -0.26 -51.03 16.38
N LEU A 227 -0.46 -51.41 15.12
CA LEU A 227 -0.74 -50.46 14.03
C LEU A 227 -2.08 -49.73 14.25
N ALA A 228 -3.13 -50.45 14.68
CA ALA A 228 -4.42 -49.85 15.03
C ALA A 228 -4.28 -48.80 16.15
N GLN A 229 -3.54 -49.14 17.20
CA GLN A 229 -3.26 -48.24 18.32
C GLN A 229 -2.41 -47.04 17.89
N SER A 230 -1.45 -47.24 16.99
CA SER A 230 -0.65 -46.17 16.40
C SER A 230 -1.51 -45.18 15.60
N GLY A 231 -2.48 -45.67 14.82
CA GLY A 231 -3.44 -44.83 14.11
C GLY A 231 -4.28 -43.98 15.06
N LYS A 232 -4.85 -44.58 16.12
CA LYS A 232 -5.60 -43.82 17.15
C LYS A 232 -4.77 -42.74 17.82
N LYS A 233 -3.49 -43.04 18.11
CA LYS A 233 -2.57 -42.06 18.69
C LYS A 233 -2.30 -40.91 17.72
N LEU A 234 -2.10 -41.20 16.43
CA LEU A 234 -1.91 -40.17 15.40
C LEU A 234 -3.14 -39.26 15.27
N GLN A 235 -4.35 -39.83 15.31
CA GLN A 235 -5.61 -39.05 15.33
C GLN A 235 -5.63 -38.04 16.47
N GLN A 236 -5.37 -38.49 17.70
CA GLN A 236 -5.34 -37.64 18.89
C GLN A 236 -4.25 -36.56 18.81
N THR A 237 -3.13 -36.86 18.15
CA THR A 237 -2.02 -35.90 18.00
C THR A 237 -2.37 -34.80 16.99
N ILE A 238 -3.12 -35.14 15.93
CA ILE A 238 -3.63 -34.17 14.96
C ILE A 238 -4.68 -33.28 15.63
N ASP A 239 -5.67 -33.86 16.33
CA ASP A 239 -6.71 -33.10 17.04
C ASP A 239 -6.10 -32.10 18.06
N GLN A 240 -5.09 -32.53 18.83
CA GLN A 240 -4.43 -31.67 19.84
C GLN A 240 -3.58 -30.54 19.25
N ALA A 241 -2.98 -30.75 18.07
CA ALA A 241 -2.11 -29.74 17.45
C ALA A 241 -2.90 -28.61 16.77
N THR A 242 -4.21 -28.81 16.54
CA THR A 242 -5.08 -27.88 15.83
C THR A 242 -5.97 -27.05 16.78
N ASP A 243 -6.26 -27.56 17.98
CA ASP A 243 -7.08 -26.88 18.99
C ASP A 243 -6.31 -25.84 19.85
N GLU A 244 -4.97 -25.74 19.73
CA GLU A 244 -4.11 -24.68 20.32
C GLU A 244 -3.87 -23.49 19.38
#